data_AF-A0A8J7PZP2-F1
#
_entry.id   AF-A0A8J7PZP2-F1
#
_cell.length_a   1.000
_cell.length_b   1.000
_cell.length_c   1.000
_cell.angle_alpha   90.00
_cell.angle_beta   90.00
_cell.angle_gamma   90.00
#
_symmetry.space_group_name_H-M   'P 1'
#
loop_
_entity.id
_entity.type
_entity.pdbx_description
1 polymer ?
#
loop_
_entity_poly.entity_id
_entity_poly.type
_entity_poly.pdbx_seq_one_letter_code
_entity_poly.pdbx_strand_id
1 'polypeptide(L)'
;GVEAHLHKVRMKPGRPLFFGTRGDKLVFGLPGNPLSTFVCFELFVRPALRKLAGHAVPGPTFVPVPLTSQLTADNDRPTYAPARLELTPAGLGVRAAEWFGSADLRAFLTTDALLQLPAGPVNYGAGTPVPALLLGL
;
A
#
# COMPACT_ATOMS: atom_id res chain seq x y z
N GLY A 1 -7.98 11.57 -27.78
CA GLY A 1 -7.01 11.64 -26.66
C GLY A 1 -7.32 10.54 -25.65
N VAL A 2 -6.74 10.62 -24.45
CA VAL A 2 -7.17 9.80 -23.29
C VAL A 2 -8.26 10.58 -22.55
N GLU A 3 -9.38 9.95 -22.24
CA GLU A 3 -10.43 10.51 -21.37
C GLU A 3 -10.00 10.34 -19.91
N ALA A 4 -9.94 11.43 -19.16
CA ALA A 4 -9.45 11.44 -17.78
C ALA A 4 -10.59 11.19 -16.78
N HIS A 5 -10.41 10.21 -15.89
CA HIS A 5 -11.37 9.89 -14.83
C HIS A 5 -10.89 10.37 -13.46
N LEU A 6 -9.57 10.32 -13.21
CA LEU A 6 -8.95 10.71 -11.96
C LEU A 6 -7.52 11.21 -12.20
N HIS A 7 -7.06 12.14 -11.36
CA HIS A 7 -5.67 12.63 -11.40
C HIS A 7 -4.97 12.72 -10.03
N LYS A 8 -5.69 12.49 -8.92
CA LYS A 8 -5.15 12.45 -7.54
C LYS A 8 -5.97 11.50 -6.66
N VAL A 9 -5.31 10.81 -5.73
CA VAL A 9 -5.95 10.04 -4.66
C VAL A 9 -5.53 10.60 -3.29
N ARG A 10 -6.46 10.65 -2.33
CA ARG A 10 -6.14 11.02 -0.95
C ARG A 10 -5.53 9.83 -0.20
N MET A 11 -4.24 9.58 -0.44
CA MET A 11 -3.45 8.55 0.24
C MET A 11 -1.96 8.90 0.33
N LYS A 12 -1.22 8.18 1.18
CA LYS A 12 0.23 8.25 1.31
C LYS A 12 0.83 6.84 1.29
N PRO A 13 1.90 6.56 0.52
CA PRO A 13 2.45 7.40 -0.55
C PRO A 13 1.51 7.40 -1.77
N GLY A 14 1.86 8.08 -2.89
CA GLY A 14 1.07 7.97 -4.12
C GLY A 14 -0.11 8.94 -4.32
N ARG A 15 0.00 10.19 -3.82
CA ARG A 15 -1.00 11.25 -4.07
C ARG A 15 -1.28 11.48 -5.57
N PRO A 16 -0.28 11.67 -6.44
CA PRO A 16 -0.55 11.79 -7.87
C PRO A 16 -0.82 10.41 -8.45
N LEU A 17 -2.00 10.21 -9.02
CA LEU A 17 -2.35 9.01 -9.77
C LEU A 17 -3.30 9.43 -10.86
N PHE A 18 -2.89 9.24 -12.11
CA PHE A 18 -3.77 9.43 -13.25
C PHE A 18 -4.44 8.10 -13.61
N PHE A 19 -5.75 8.15 -13.83
CA PHE A 19 -6.50 7.06 -14.43
C PHE A 19 -7.42 7.62 -15.52
N GLY A 20 -7.42 6.94 -16.67
CA GLY A 20 -8.20 7.31 -17.83
C GLY A 20 -8.47 6.14 -18.76
N THR A 21 -9.27 6.38 -19.79
CA THR A 21 -9.57 5.39 -20.84
C THR A 21 -9.22 5.92 -22.23
N ARG A 22 -8.83 5.02 -23.13
CA ARG A 22 -8.68 5.30 -24.55
C ARG A 22 -9.31 4.16 -25.35
N GLY A 23 -10.55 4.35 -25.78
CA GLY A 23 -11.35 3.25 -26.34
C GLY A 23 -11.55 2.17 -25.27
N ASP A 24 -11.16 0.94 -25.60
CA ASP A 24 -11.24 -0.23 -24.70
C ASP A 24 -10.07 -0.35 -23.71
N LYS A 25 -9.09 0.57 -23.76
CA LYS A 25 -7.85 0.48 -22.98
C LYS A 25 -7.92 1.31 -21.71
N LEU A 26 -7.48 0.70 -20.61
CA LEU A 26 -7.22 1.39 -19.35
C LEU A 26 -5.83 2.04 -19.40
N VAL A 27 -5.74 3.29 -18.95
CA VAL A 27 -4.49 4.06 -18.90
C VAL A 27 -4.23 4.50 -17.47
N PHE A 28 -3.09 4.09 -16.92
CA PHE A 28 -2.63 4.48 -15.58
C PHE A 28 -1.35 5.32 -15.69
N GLY A 29 -1.37 6.53 -15.14
CA GLY A 29 -0.17 7.35 -14.95
C GLY A 29 0.26 7.27 -13.49
N LEU A 30 1.27 6.46 -13.22
CA LEU A 30 1.80 6.24 -11.88
C LEU A 30 2.77 7.37 -11.48
N PRO A 31 2.95 7.63 -10.17
CA PRO A 31 4.03 8.49 -9.68
C PRO A 31 5.40 8.05 -10.23
N GLY A 32 6.35 8.99 -10.39
CA GLY A 32 7.72 8.67 -10.79
C GLY A 32 8.61 8.11 -9.67
N ASN A 33 8.09 8.01 -8.45
CA ASN A 33 8.84 7.63 -7.27
C ASN A 33 8.63 6.13 -6.95
N PRO A 34 9.67 5.28 -6.89
CA PRO A 34 9.56 3.82 -6.83
C PRO A 34 8.55 3.28 -5.82
N LEU A 35 8.62 3.70 -4.55
CA LEU A 35 7.69 3.19 -3.54
C LEU A 35 6.26 3.66 -3.80
N SER A 36 6.08 4.90 -4.27
CA SER A 36 4.75 5.40 -4.63
C SER A 36 4.19 4.66 -5.84
N THR A 37 5.02 4.42 -6.86
CA THR A 37 4.67 3.65 -8.05
C THR A 37 4.22 2.25 -7.64
N PHE A 38 5.00 1.59 -6.78
CA PHE A 38 4.71 0.24 -6.30
C PHE A 38 3.41 0.17 -5.50
N VAL A 39 3.22 1.05 -4.52
CA VAL A 39 1.97 1.11 -3.74
C VAL A 39 0.76 1.38 -4.66
N CYS A 40 0.88 2.31 -5.61
CA CYS A 40 -0.19 2.57 -6.57
C CYS A 40 -0.44 1.37 -7.50
N PHE A 41 0.61 0.63 -7.88
CA PHE A 41 0.46 -0.58 -8.67
C PHE A 41 -0.34 -1.64 -7.90
N GLU A 42 0.04 -1.93 -6.65
CA GLU A 42 -0.61 -2.92 -5.81
C GLU A 42 -2.07 -2.61 -5.51
N LEU A 43 -2.41 -1.33 -5.31
CA LEU A 43 -3.76 -0.91 -4.94
C LEU A 43 -4.70 -0.66 -6.11
N PHE A 44 -4.18 -0.34 -7.31
CA PHE A 44 -5.02 0.08 -8.44
C PHE A 44 -4.76 -0.73 -9.71
N VAL A 45 -3.50 -0.90 -10.11
CA VAL A 45 -3.15 -1.57 -11.37
C VAL A 45 -3.34 -3.08 -11.26
N ARG A 46 -2.80 -3.71 -10.22
CA ARG A 46 -2.95 -5.17 -10.00
C ARG A 46 -4.42 -5.56 -9.88
N PRO A 47 -5.30 -4.83 -9.15
CA PRO A 47 -6.73 -5.11 -9.15
C PRO A 47 -7.40 -4.97 -10.50
N ALA A 48 -7.04 -3.95 -11.29
CA ALA A 48 -7.57 -3.80 -12.64
C ALA A 48 -7.17 -4.99 -13.53
N LEU A 49 -5.90 -5.42 -13.47
CA LEU A 49 -5.41 -6.59 -14.21
C LEU A 49 -6.11 -7.88 -13.76
N ARG A 50 -6.25 -8.10 -12.45
CA ARG A 50 -6.99 -9.26 -11.89
C ARG A 50 -8.44 -9.29 -12.35
N LYS A 51 -9.11 -8.13 -12.39
CA LYS A 51 -10.48 -8.02 -12.89
C LYS A 51 -10.57 -8.37 -14.37
N LEU A 52 -9.63 -7.86 -15.19
CA LEU A 52 -9.56 -8.21 -16.61
C LEU A 52 -9.25 -9.69 -16.86
N ALA A 53 -8.51 -10.33 -15.94
CA ALA A 53 -8.22 -11.76 -15.97
C ALA A 53 -9.34 -12.65 -15.40
N GLY A 54 -10.47 -12.07 -14.96
CA GLY A 54 -11.62 -12.84 -14.47
C GLY A 54 -11.54 -13.33 -13.01
N HIS A 55 -10.65 -12.75 -12.19
CA HIS A 55 -10.61 -13.08 -10.76
C HIS A 55 -11.91 -12.68 -10.05
N ALA A 56 -12.46 -13.58 -9.25
CA ALA A 56 -13.69 -13.34 -8.46
C ALA A 56 -13.52 -12.22 -7.42
N VAL A 57 -12.33 -12.13 -6.81
CA VAL A 57 -11.97 -11.10 -5.83
C VAL A 57 -10.72 -10.37 -6.35
N PRO A 58 -10.88 -9.33 -7.19
CA PRO A 58 -9.75 -8.67 -7.83
C PRO A 58 -9.04 -7.66 -6.92
N GLY A 59 -9.72 -7.16 -5.89
CA GLY A 59 -9.20 -6.12 -4.98
C GLY A 59 -7.98 -6.55 -4.15
N PRO A 60 -7.29 -5.58 -3.52
CA PRO A 60 -6.28 -5.88 -2.51
C PRO A 60 -6.93 -6.52 -1.27
N THR A 61 -6.32 -7.58 -0.74
CA THR A 61 -6.79 -8.26 0.47
C THR A 61 -5.91 -7.85 1.63
N PHE A 62 -6.49 -7.14 2.59
CA PHE A 62 -5.82 -6.81 3.85
C PHE A 62 -6.18 -7.85 4.90
N VAL A 63 -5.16 -8.35 5.60
CA VAL A 63 -5.33 -9.30 6.70
C VAL A 63 -4.81 -8.68 8.00
N PRO A 64 -5.45 -8.92 9.15
CA PRO A 64 -4.94 -8.44 10.42
C PRO A 64 -3.66 -9.20 10.79
N VAL A 65 -2.56 -8.47 11.02
CA VAL A 65 -1.27 -9.04 11.45
C VAL A 65 -0.81 -8.32 12.72
N PRO A 66 -0.40 -9.05 13.77
CA PRO A 66 0.05 -8.43 15.02
C PRO A 66 1.36 -7.66 14.84
N LEU A 67 1.41 -6.43 15.35
CA LEU A 67 2.63 -5.63 15.38
C LEU A 67 3.71 -6.26 16.27
N THR A 68 4.96 -6.32 15.83
CA THR A 68 6.08 -6.81 16.67
C THR A 68 6.69 -5.72 17.55
N SER A 69 6.40 -4.44 17.28
CA SER A 69 6.83 -3.29 18.08
C SER A 69 5.71 -2.26 18.18
N GLN A 70 5.81 -1.34 19.14
CA GLN A 70 4.90 -0.19 19.20
C GLN A 70 4.97 0.62 17.90
N LEU A 71 3.82 1.12 17.44
CA LEU A 71 3.69 1.99 16.28
C LEU A 71 2.93 3.26 16.66
N THR A 72 3.60 4.40 16.55
CA THR A 72 3.01 5.73 16.71
C THR A 72 3.18 6.51 15.43
N ALA A 73 2.10 7.11 14.93
CA ALA A 73 2.14 7.99 13.77
C ALA A 73 1.01 9.02 13.84
N ASP A 74 1.21 10.18 13.21
CA ASP A 74 0.15 11.14 12.94
C ASP A 74 0.05 11.36 11.43
N ASN A 75 -1.02 10.84 10.83
CA ASN A 75 -1.17 10.73 9.39
C ASN A 75 -2.12 11.82 8.85
N ASP A 76 -1.65 12.69 7.95
CA ASP A 76 -2.48 13.71 7.29
C ASP A 76 -3.62 13.10 6.42
N ARG A 77 -3.47 11.83 6.03
CA ARG A 77 -4.39 11.05 5.20
C ARG A 77 -4.13 9.55 5.37
N PRO A 78 -5.01 8.67 4.87
CA PRO A 78 -4.76 7.23 4.94
C PRO A 78 -3.37 6.87 4.39
N THR A 79 -2.61 6.11 5.18
CA THR A 79 -1.22 5.76 4.89
C THR A 79 -1.11 4.25 4.68
N TYR A 80 -0.50 3.86 3.57
CA TYR A 80 -0.07 2.51 3.26
C TYR A 80 1.43 2.44 3.56
N ALA A 81 1.77 2.16 4.81
CA ALA A 81 3.15 2.20 5.31
C ALA A 81 3.89 0.90 4.96
N PRO A 82 5.09 0.97 4.36
CA PRO A 82 6.04 -0.12 4.27
C PRO A 82 6.20 -0.85 5.59
N ALA A 83 6.20 -2.15 5.51
CA ALA A 83 6.41 -3.01 6.65
C ALA A 83 7.14 -4.27 6.26
N ARG A 84 7.74 -4.88 7.27
CA ARG A 84 8.47 -6.13 7.20
C ARG A 84 7.77 -7.19 8.03
N LEU A 85 7.55 -8.35 7.45
CA LEU A 85 7.03 -9.53 8.10
C LEU A 85 8.14 -10.16 8.94
N GLU A 86 7.76 -10.64 10.12
CA GLU A 86 8.68 -11.25 11.08
C GLU A 86 8.06 -12.53 11.61
N LEU A 87 8.82 -13.63 11.55
CA LEU A 87 8.41 -14.87 12.21
C LEU A 87 8.72 -14.74 13.71
N THR A 88 7.69 -14.88 14.53
CA THR A 88 7.79 -14.85 15.99
C THR A 88 7.41 -16.22 16.56
N PRO A 89 7.72 -16.51 17.84
CA PRO A 89 7.23 -17.72 18.50
C PRO A 89 5.70 -17.89 18.50
N ALA A 90 4.95 -16.79 18.37
CA ALA A 90 3.49 -16.78 18.31
C ALA A 90 2.93 -16.86 16.87
N GLY A 91 3.80 -16.92 15.85
CA GLY A 91 3.43 -16.92 14.44
C GLY A 91 3.89 -15.65 13.70
N LEU A 92 3.23 -15.34 12.59
CA LEU A 92 3.57 -14.22 11.72
C LEU A 92 3.23 -12.88 12.41
N GLY A 93 4.24 -12.03 12.58
CA GLY A 93 4.10 -10.64 13.00
C GLY A 93 4.53 -9.67 11.90
N VAL A 94 4.32 -8.38 12.15
CA VAL A 94 4.70 -7.31 11.22
C VAL A 94 5.32 -6.13 11.96
N ARG A 95 6.37 -5.54 11.38
CA ARG A 95 6.99 -4.31 11.87
C ARG A 95 6.90 -3.22 10.81
N ALA A 96 6.44 -2.04 11.18
CA ALA A 96 6.53 -0.89 10.29
C ALA A 96 8.01 -0.59 9.97
N ALA A 97 8.33 -0.40 8.69
CA ALA A 97 9.66 0.02 8.31
C ALA A 97 9.82 1.52 8.58
N GLU A 98 11.02 1.93 9.01
CA GLU A 98 11.38 3.34 9.00
C GLU A 98 11.46 3.81 7.54
N TRP A 99 10.78 4.91 7.21
CA TRP A 99 10.85 5.52 5.89
C TRP A 99 11.10 7.02 6.01
N PHE A 100 11.93 7.60 5.15
CA PHE A 100 12.18 9.04 5.14
C PHE A 100 11.48 9.73 3.96
N GLY A 101 10.29 9.23 3.61
CA GLY A 101 9.48 9.72 2.51
C GLY A 101 9.42 8.74 1.35
N SER A 102 8.70 9.11 0.30
CA SER A 102 8.38 8.17 -0.77
C SER A 102 9.61 7.72 -1.56
N ALA A 103 10.69 8.51 -1.62
CA ALA A 103 11.90 8.22 -2.39
C ALA A 103 12.85 7.21 -1.70
N ASP A 104 12.47 6.73 -0.53
CA ASP A 104 13.27 5.81 0.27
C ASP A 104 13.29 4.42 -0.38
N LEU A 105 14.33 4.19 -1.20
CA LEU A 105 14.55 2.91 -1.85
C LEU A 105 14.86 1.79 -0.84
N ARG A 106 15.45 2.12 0.32
CA ARG A 106 15.80 1.12 1.34
C ARG A 106 14.54 0.56 1.99
N ALA A 107 13.59 1.42 2.31
CA ALA A 107 12.27 1.01 2.76
C ALA A 107 11.64 0.08 1.72
N PHE A 108 11.60 0.47 0.44
CA PHE A 108 11.05 -0.35 -0.64
C PHE A 108 11.69 -1.74 -0.75
N LEU A 109 13.02 -1.83 -0.76
CA LEU A 109 13.74 -3.11 -0.92
C LEU A 109 13.51 -4.11 0.23
N THR A 110 13.05 -3.63 1.39
CA THR A 110 12.82 -4.46 2.58
C THR A 110 11.34 -4.64 2.89
N THR A 111 10.46 -4.12 2.02
CA THR A 111 9.00 -4.15 2.17
C THR A 111 8.43 -5.46 1.63
N ASP A 112 7.81 -6.24 2.49
CA ASP A 112 7.05 -7.45 2.15
C ASP A 112 5.57 -7.37 2.63
N ALA A 113 5.19 -6.24 3.27
CA ALA A 113 3.81 -5.91 3.56
C ALA A 113 3.57 -4.39 3.52
N LEU A 114 2.31 -3.98 3.30
CA LEU A 114 1.85 -2.60 3.48
C LEU A 114 0.82 -2.52 4.60
N LEU A 115 1.14 -1.83 5.68
CA LEU A 115 0.19 -1.53 6.76
C LEU A 115 -0.80 -0.46 6.31
N GLN A 116 -2.09 -0.71 6.47
CA GLN A 116 -3.14 0.27 6.24
C GLN A 116 -3.42 1.02 7.53
N LEU A 117 -3.01 2.28 7.58
CA LEU A 117 -3.19 3.18 8.72
C LEU A 117 -4.23 4.26 8.36
N PRO A 118 -5.12 4.61 9.29
CA PRO A 118 -6.07 5.70 9.10
C PRO A 118 -5.37 7.06 9.05
N ALA A 119 -6.11 8.08 8.62
CA ALA A 119 -5.73 9.47 8.87
C ALA A 119 -5.92 9.79 10.37
N GLY A 120 -5.11 10.70 10.90
CA GLY A 120 -5.06 11.10 12.29
C GLY A 120 -4.00 10.35 13.10
N PRO A 121 -3.95 10.61 14.42
CA PRO A 121 -3.00 9.99 15.32
C PRO A 121 -3.36 8.53 15.57
N VAL A 122 -2.34 7.67 15.56
CA VAL A 122 -2.42 6.27 15.97
C VAL A 122 -1.34 5.99 17.00
N ASN A 123 -1.66 5.15 17.98
CA ASN A 123 -0.74 4.61 18.96
C ASN A 123 -1.13 3.15 19.22
N TYR A 124 -0.46 2.23 18.55
CA TYR A 124 -0.70 0.80 18.67
C TYR A 124 0.44 0.15 19.45
N GLY A 125 0.10 -0.59 20.50
CA GLY A 125 1.06 -1.40 21.24
C GLY A 125 1.50 -2.64 20.45
N ALA A 126 2.64 -3.23 20.82
CA ALA A 126 3.04 -4.53 20.31
C ALA A 126 1.93 -5.58 20.55
N GLY A 127 1.76 -6.48 19.60
CA GLY A 127 0.69 -7.48 19.57
C GLY A 127 -0.64 -6.98 18.97
N THR A 128 -0.83 -5.67 18.81
CA THR A 128 -2.07 -5.12 18.22
C THR A 128 -2.19 -5.59 16.77
N PRO A 129 -3.29 -6.26 16.37
CA PRO A 129 -3.52 -6.63 14.98
C PRO A 129 -3.84 -5.39 14.15
N VAL A 130 -3.07 -5.18 13.07
CA VAL A 130 -3.26 -4.07 12.14
C VAL A 130 -3.49 -4.63 10.73
N PRO A 131 -4.43 -4.08 9.93
CA PRO A 131 -4.63 -4.53 8.57
C PRO A 131 -3.37 -4.34 7.72
N ALA A 132 -2.89 -5.42 7.12
CA ALA A 132 -1.71 -5.45 6.27
C ALA A 132 -2.02 -6.11 4.93
N LEU A 133 -1.63 -5.48 3.82
CA LEU A 133 -1.56 -6.13 2.52
C LEU A 133 -0.24 -6.89 2.45
N LEU A 134 -0.30 -8.21 2.45
CA LEU A 134 0.88 -9.05 2.28
C LEU A 134 1.33 -8.99 0.82
N LEU A 135 2.59 -8.67 0.59
CA LEU A 135 3.18 -8.61 -0.74
C LEU A 135 3.85 -9.96 -0.99
N GLY A 136 3.33 -10.72 -1.95
CA GLY A 136 3.94 -11.99 -2.32
C GLY A 136 5.35 -11.75 -2.86
N LEU A 137 6.33 -12.42 -2.26
CA LEU A 137 7.60 -12.77 -2.91
C LEU A 137 7.51 -14.23 -3.36
#